data_AF-A0A4Q3WJ56-F1
#
_entry.id   AF-A0A4Q3WJ56-F1
#
_cell.length_a   1.000
_cell.length_b   1.000
_cell.length_c   1.000
_cell.angle_alpha   90.00
_cell.angle_beta   90.00
_cell.angle_gamma   90.00
#
_symmetry.space_group_name_H-M   'P 1'
#
loop_
_entity.id
_entity.type
_entity.pdbx_description
1 polymer ?
#
loop_
_entity_poly.entity_id
_entity_poly.type
_entity_poly.pdbx_seq_one_letter_code
_entity_poly.pdbx_strand_id
1 'polypeptide(L)'
;MNRTALVTGTAGFVGAALTERLLNEGWNVVGIDNVNDYYSPALKEARLSHLASLPNAANHHFHRVNLTDRDALIALALATKPDV
;
A
#
# COMPACT_ATOMS: atom_id res chain seq x y z
N MET A 1 -6.65 -16.83 10.02
CA MET A 1 -7.01 -15.65 9.21
C MET A 1 -5.78 -14.77 9.16
N ASN A 2 -5.40 -14.30 7.98
CA ASN A 2 -4.24 -13.40 7.85
C ASN A 2 -4.66 -12.00 8.31
N ARG A 3 -3.79 -11.32 9.06
CA ARG A 3 -4.02 -9.95 9.51
C ARG A 3 -3.89 -8.98 8.34
N THR A 4 -4.61 -7.86 8.41
CA THR A 4 -4.65 -6.82 7.38
C THR A 4 -4.07 -5.53 7.92
N ALA A 5 -3.08 -4.96 7.23
CA ALA A 5 -2.50 -3.66 7.56
C ALA A 5 -2.82 -2.62 6.49
N LEU A 6 -3.21 -1.41 6.89
CA LEU A 6 -3.32 -0.25 6.02
C LEU A 6 -1.98 0.52 6.01
N VAL A 7 -1.26 0.48 4.89
CA VAL A 7 0.02 1.19 4.75
C VAL A 7 -0.16 2.45 3.91
N THR A 8 -0.07 3.60 4.56
CA THR A 8 -0.06 4.90 3.87
C THR A 8 1.33 5.22 3.33
N GLY A 9 1.41 5.82 2.14
CA GLY A 9 2.69 6.10 1.49
C GLY A 9 3.38 4.83 1.00
N THR A 10 2.63 3.82 0.58
CA THR A 10 3.17 2.48 0.23
C THR A 10 4.15 2.51 -0.95
N ALA A 11 4.10 3.53 -1.81
CA ALA A 11 5.05 3.72 -2.91
C ALA A 11 6.28 4.53 -2.48
N GLY A 12 6.28 5.03 -1.24
CA GLY A 12 7.38 5.74 -0.59
C GLY A 12 8.54 4.84 -0.23
N PHE A 13 9.64 5.45 0.24
CA PHE A 13 10.84 4.70 0.63
C PHE A 13 10.57 3.75 1.81
N VAL A 14 10.05 4.28 2.92
CA VAL A 14 9.72 3.49 4.12
C VAL A 14 8.51 2.60 3.89
N GLY A 15 7.46 3.13 3.24
CA GLY A 15 6.22 2.38 3.00
C GLY A 15 6.42 1.15 2.12
N ALA A 16 7.27 1.23 1.08
CA ALA A 16 7.56 0.08 0.25
C ALA A 16 8.33 -1.01 1.01
N ALA A 17 9.35 -0.64 1.79
CA ALA A 17 10.12 -1.58 2.60
C ALA A 17 9.26 -2.25 3.69
N LEU A 18 8.38 -1.49 4.34
CA LEU A 18 7.43 -2.02 5.32
C LEU A 18 6.43 -2.98 4.66
N THR A 19 5.89 -2.61 3.50
CA THR A 19 4.93 -3.44 2.76
C THR A 19 5.55 -4.77 2.36
N GLU A 20 6.74 -4.76 1.77
CA GLU A 20 7.47 -6.00 1.44
C GLU A 20 7.68 -6.88 2.68
N ARG A 21 8.07 -6.29 3.81
CA ARG A 21 8.24 -7.01 5.07
C ARG A 21 6.94 -7.65 5.56
N LEU A 22 5.83 -6.90 5.58
CA LEU A 22 4.52 -7.40 6.03
C LEU A 22 4.00 -8.52 5.13
N LEU A 23 4.13 -8.36 3.81
CA LEU A 23 3.78 -9.41 2.87
C LEU A 23 4.58 -10.69 3.14
N ASN A 24 5.89 -10.58 3.41
CA ASN A 24 6.75 -11.73 3.71
C ASN A 24 6.41 -12.40 5.05
N GLU A 25 5.79 -11.67 5.97
CA GLU A 25 5.21 -12.21 7.21
C GLU A 25 3.79 -12.80 7.02
N GLY A 26 3.26 -12.77 5.80
CA GLY A 26 1.95 -13.33 5.44
C GLY A 26 0.77 -12.39 5.73
N TRP A 27 1.01 -11.10 5.98
CA TRP A 27 -0.07 -10.12 6.11
C TRP A 27 -0.73 -9.83 4.76
N ASN A 28 -2.00 -9.44 4.81
CA ASN A 28 -2.63 -8.67 3.75
C ASN A 28 -2.25 -7.21 3.93
N VAL A 29 -1.87 -6.53 2.85
CA VAL A 29 -1.52 -5.11 2.88
C VAL A 29 -2.45 -4.34 1.96
N VAL A 30 -3.19 -3.40 2.52
CA VAL A 30 -3.91 -2.37 1.78
C VAL A 30 -2.99 -1.17 1.69
N GLY A 31 -2.38 -0.97 0.53
CA GLY A 31 -1.43 0.12 0.32
C GLY A 31 -2.10 1.34 -0.28
N ILE A 32 -1.88 2.54 0.27
CA ILE A 32 -2.35 3.79 -0.34
C ILE A 32 -1.21 4.76 -0.62
N ASP A 33 -1.24 5.41 -1.79
CA ASP A 33 -0.33 6.49 -2.16
C ASP A 33 -0.96 7.32 -3.28
N ASN A 34 -0.78 8.64 -3.31
CA ASN A 34 -1.27 9.47 -4.42
C ASN A 34 -0.27 9.57 -5.57
N VAL A 35 0.93 9.02 -5.43
CA VAL A 35 2.02 9.03 -6.39
C VAL A 35 2.32 10.46 -6.89
N ASN A 36 2.28 11.43 -5.97
CA ASN A 36 2.62 12.82 -6.31
C ASN A 36 4.07 13.01 -6.77
N ASP A 37 4.34 14.17 -7.36
CA ASP A 37 5.58 14.58 -8.02
C ASP A 37 6.58 15.34 -7.11
N TYR A 38 6.38 15.31 -5.78
CA TYR A 38 7.33 15.89 -4.82
C TYR A 38 8.77 15.36 -5.01
N TYR A 39 8.89 14.11 -5.46
CA TYR A 39 10.07 13.59 -6.13
C TYR A 39 9.62 12.70 -7.29
N SER A 40 10.57 12.20 -8.09
CA SER A 40 10.31 11.39 -9.28
C SER A 40 9.17 10.35 -9.08
N PRO A 41 8.01 10.55 -9.73
CA PRO A 41 6.92 9.56 -9.71
C PRO A 41 7.37 8.21 -10.25
N ALA A 42 8.29 8.19 -11.22
CA ALA A 42 8.84 6.97 -11.78
C ALA A 42 9.51 6.09 -10.71
N LEU A 43 10.14 6.68 -9.69
CA LEU A 43 10.71 5.92 -8.57
C LEU A 43 9.63 5.27 -7.70
N LYS A 44 8.50 5.95 -7.50
CA LYS A 44 7.34 5.38 -6.80
C LYS A 44 6.71 4.24 -7.59
N GLU A 45 6.52 4.42 -8.89
CA GLU A 45 5.99 3.39 -9.79
C GLU A 45 6.92 2.17 -9.88
N ALA A 46 8.23 2.38 -9.88
CA ALA A 46 9.21 1.30 -9.83
C ALA A 46 9.09 0.48 -8.54
N ARG A 47 8.87 1.13 -7.39
CA ARG A 47 8.62 0.43 -6.12
C ARG A 47 7.30 -0.33 -6.13
N LEU A 48 6.23 0.24 -6.67
CA LEU A 48 4.95 -0.46 -6.83
C LEU A 48 5.09 -1.69 -7.73
N SER A 49 5.84 -1.56 -8.83
CA SER A 49 6.14 -2.67 -9.75
C SER A 49 6.95 -3.78 -9.06
N HIS A 50 7.91 -3.42 -8.21
CA HIS A 50 8.66 -4.37 -7.39
C HIS A 50 7.74 -5.11 -6.41
N LEU A 51 6.89 -4.41 -5.66
CA LEU A 51 5.93 -5.05 -4.76
C LEU A 51 4.97 -5.99 -5.51
N ALA A 52 4.56 -5.63 -6.72
CA ALA A 52 3.69 -6.43 -7.57
C ALA A 52 4.38 -7.67 -8.18
N SER A 53 5.72 -7.74 -8.17
CA SER A 53 6.47 -8.89 -8.68
C SER A 53 6.85 -9.90 -7.59
N LEU A 54 6.59 -9.60 -6.33
CA LEU A 54 6.88 -10.50 -5.21
C LEU A 54 6.02 -11.79 -5.28
N PRO A 55 6.52 -12.94 -4.80
CA PRO A 55 5.76 -14.20 -4.82
C PRO A 55 4.41 -14.14 -4.08
N ASN A 56 4.31 -13.25 -3.10
CA ASN A 56 3.16 -12.99 -2.23
C ASN A 56 2.42 -11.69 -2.61
N ALA A 57 2.67 -11.13 -3.79
CA ALA A 57 2.03 -9.90 -4.28
C ALA A 57 0.49 -9.98 -4.31
N ALA A 58 -0.08 -11.18 -4.37
CA ALA A 58 -1.53 -11.39 -4.28
C ALA A 58 -2.17 -10.82 -2.99
N ASN A 59 -1.36 -10.66 -1.93
CA ASN A 59 -1.80 -10.10 -0.65
C ASN A 59 -1.65 -8.56 -0.60
N HIS A 60 -1.10 -7.93 -1.65
CA HIS A 60 -0.95 -6.48 -1.74
C HIS A 60 -2.06 -5.87 -2.61
N HIS A 61 -2.87 -5.02 -1.99
CA HIS A 61 -3.96 -4.30 -2.64
C HIS A 61 -3.63 -2.81 -2.66
N PHE A 62 -3.05 -2.34 -3.77
CA PHE A 62 -2.71 -0.93 -3.94
C PHE A 62 -3.92 -0.11 -4.39
N HIS A 63 -4.13 1.02 -3.72
CA HIS A 63 -5.12 2.03 -4.10
C HIS A 63 -4.45 3.39 -4.28
N ARG A 64 -4.59 3.96 -5.48
CA ARG A 64 -4.10 5.32 -5.76
C ARG A 64 -5.07 6.35 -5.18
N VAL A 65 -4.85 6.74 -3.93
CA VAL A 65 -5.75 7.61 -3.15
C VAL A 65 -4.94 8.71 -2.46
N ASN A 66 -5.49 9.91 -2.42
CA ASN A 66 -4.92 11.02 -1.65
C ASN A 66 -5.39 10.94 -0.20
N LEU A 67 -4.46 11.10 0.75
CA LEU A 67 -4.76 11.13 2.19
C LEU A 67 -5.75 12.24 2.58
N THR A 68 -5.88 13.30 1.78
CA THR A 68 -6.85 14.37 2.02
C THR A 68 -8.27 14.03 1.53
N ASP A 69 -8.46 12.92 0.81
CA ASP A 69 -9.77 12.45 0.37
C ASP A 69 -10.44 11.61 1.48
N ARG A 70 -11.14 12.31 2.37
CA ARG A 70 -11.78 11.70 3.53
C ARG A 70 -12.77 10.59 3.16
N ASP A 71 -13.58 10.81 2.14
CA ASP A 71 -14.66 9.88 1.80
C ASP A 71 -14.09 8.61 1.17
N ALA A 72 -13.07 8.73 0.31
CA ALA A 72 -12.36 7.58 -0.21
C ALA A 72 -11.67 6.77 0.90
N LEU A 73 -11.04 7.43 1.88
CA LEU A 73 -10.40 6.75 3.00
C LEU A 73 -11.40 6.00 3.89
N ILE A 74 -12.55 6.62 4.20
CA ILE A 74 -13.60 5.97 4.99
C ILE A 74 -14.17 4.77 4.24
N ALA A 75 -14.48 4.92 2.95
CA ALA A 75 -14.98 3.82 2.13
C ALA A 75 -13.99 2.66 2.09
N LEU A 76 -12.69 2.95 1.93
CA LEU A 76 -11.64 1.94 1.93
C LEU A 76 -11.54 1.21 3.27
N ALA A 77 -11.49 1.95 4.38
CA ALA A 77 -11.41 1.36 5.71
C ALA A 77 -12.61 0.46 6.05
N LEU A 78 -13.82 0.87 5.64
CA LEU A 78 -15.03 0.06 5.84
C LEU A 78 -15.04 -1.21 4.98
N ALA A 79 -14.53 -1.12 3.75
CA ALA A 79 -14.48 -2.25 2.82
C ALA A 79 -13.42 -3.28 3.21
N THR A 80 -12.24 -2.83 3.67
CA THR A 80 -11.08 -3.70 3.92
C THR A 80 -10.92 -4.10 5.39
N LYS A 81 -11.47 -3.31 6.33
CA LYS A 81 -11.42 -3.55 7.78
C LYS A 81 -10.01 -3.90 8.27
N PRO A 82 -9.04 -2.99 8.10
CA PRO A 82 -7.67 -3.25 8.53
C PRO A 82 -7.61 -3.44 10.05
N ASP A 83 -6.72 -4.34 10.49
CA ASP A 83 -6.43 -4.58 11.91
C ASP A 83 -5.53 -3.48 12.49
N VAL A 84 -4.73 -2.83 11.64
CA VAL A 84 -3.79 -1.75 11.96
C VAL A 84 -3.68 -0.74 10.82
#